data_AF-A0A8H6LZY7-F1
#
_entry.id   AF-A0A8H6LZY7-F1
#
_cell.length_a   1.000
_cell.length_b   1.000
_cell.length_c   1.000
_cell.angle_alpha   90.00
_cell.angle_beta   90.00
_cell.angle_gamma   90.00
#
_symmetry.space_group_name_H-M   'P 1'
#
loop_
_entity.id
_entity.type
_entity.pdbx_description
1 polymer ?
#
loop_
_entity_poly.entity_id
_entity_poly.type
_entity_poly.pdbx_seq_one_letter_code
_entity_poly.pdbx_strand_id
1 'polypeptide(L)'
;MATSTDTANTNGWADGKADVNGRLDAISKHLAAERLVLVLPDGGRVTTAKGGESNTTKGGERGTILVDGVAVAEYAVDRERTFALDITAVGTPFEGRTTHVPRYPLVVLSVPSAASSLSPPPSSAASSTTSPSSAASLTTSPAAPSPTTTSPAAMKLEDVWVALYALFTMYHAQEQVPLSVGALENWEAVVEYLLASGLARTHPSLSSASTATSSTTSSLPSSTTSSFPPTTKQANEIYFVSRAAFWQAAGTAGFHPRLNWLLQKSVPPPFPSVPSFTRNEKVIAKHPLRARKPAPGQVLYRRWCAAVGQMLELVCFDLEGVMDAPGEFVEVDEEEEGEGGKGKGGGKRKVRLSKHLAAFHKWHNDPRVAAAWGEAGSVAKHRAYIEGQYRDEHSVPCIFNWDGEMMGYVEVNWTREDHVREHFPEDLGVGMWDRGIHVLVGERRFLGAVRSEIWMRSLCHYIFLNDPRTNRVVGEPDHGNPAILRLVDDSGFYKPNTFDFPYKRSTLVLHPREKFFVQCNLY
;
A
#
# COMPACT_ATOMS: atom_id res chain seq x y z
N MET A 1 57.94 43.23 -69.11
CA MET A 1 57.97 44.69 -69.33
C MET A 1 57.03 45.31 -68.31
N ALA A 2 57.44 46.40 -67.62
CA ALA A 2 56.62 47.26 -66.73
C ALA A 2 55.87 46.57 -65.55
N THR A 3 55.60 47.16 -64.38
CA THR A 3 56.05 48.37 -63.65
C THR A 3 55.74 48.05 -62.15
N SER A 4 56.51 48.49 -61.14
CA SER A 4 56.40 49.80 -60.45
C SER A 4 54.96 50.28 -60.17
N THR A 5 54.47 50.78 -59.03
CA THR A 5 54.81 50.92 -57.57
C THR A 5 53.53 51.58 -56.93
N ASP A 6 53.21 51.76 -55.64
CA ASP A 6 53.68 51.45 -54.26
C ASP A 6 52.47 51.78 -53.30
N THR A 7 52.41 51.67 -51.95
CA THR A 7 53.24 51.19 -50.80
C THR A 7 52.29 50.87 -49.59
N ALA A 8 52.86 50.49 -48.43
CA ALA A 8 52.39 50.83 -47.06
C ALA A 8 51.18 50.12 -46.36
N ASN A 9 51.53 49.08 -45.57
CA ASN A 9 51.51 49.09 -44.08
C ASN A 9 50.28 48.60 -43.23
N THR A 10 50.64 47.97 -42.10
CA THR A 10 49.95 47.80 -40.79
C THR A 10 48.75 46.86 -40.54
N ASN A 11 48.98 45.96 -39.57
CA ASN A 11 48.07 45.41 -38.53
C ASN A 11 47.06 44.29 -38.88
N GLY A 12 46.96 43.26 -38.01
CA GLY A 12 45.89 42.24 -38.09
C GLY A 12 46.11 40.86 -37.43
N TRP A 13 47.04 40.68 -36.47
CA TRP A 13 47.31 39.35 -35.89
C TRP A 13 46.42 39.06 -34.65
N ALA A 14 45.18 38.59 -34.84
CA ALA A 14 44.25 38.23 -33.76
C ALA A 14 43.22 37.16 -34.15
N ASP A 15 42.58 36.56 -33.13
CA ASP A 15 41.30 35.84 -33.14
C ASP A 15 41.11 34.58 -34.01
N GLY A 16 41.93 33.56 -33.70
CA GLY A 16 41.61 32.15 -33.94
C GLY A 16 41.03 31.41 -32.72
N LYS A 17 40.26 32.08 -31.84
CA LYS A 17 39.78 31.56 -30.55
C LYS A 17 38.26 31.67 -30.34
N ALA A 18 37.47 31.15 -31.28
CA ALA A 18 36.02 30.99 -31.13
C ALA A 18 35.61 29.50 -31.17
N ASP A 19 34.44 29.19 -30.59
CA ASP A 19 33.73 27.89 -30.61
C ASP A 19 34.46 26.61 -30.11
N VAL A 20 35.25 26.72 -29.04
CA VAL A 20 35.50 25.57 -28.14
C VAL A 20 34.72 25.75 -26.83
N ASN A 21 34.84 26.91 -26.19
CA ASN A 21 34.09 27.23 -24.97
C ASN A 21 32.57 27.23 -25.19
N GLY A 22 32.07 27.65 -26.37
CA GLY A 22 30.63 27.63 -26.68
C GLY A 22 30.04 26.22 -26.67
N ARG A 23 30.73 25.26 -27.28
CA ARG A 23 30.35 23.84 -27.25
C ARG A 23 30.47 23.24 -25.85
N LEU A 24 31.53 23.56 -25.11
CA LEU A 24 31.71 23.08 -23.73
C LEU A 24 30.64 23.65 -22.78
N ASP A 25 30.26 24.91 -22.95
CA ASP A 25 29.18 25.57 -22.19
C ASP A 25 27.80 25.03 -22.58
N ALA A 26 27.56 24.73 -23.86
CA ALA A 26 26.35 24.02 -24.31
C ALA A 26 26.27 22.59 -23.75
N ILE A 27 27.37 21.84 -23.75
CA ILE A 27 27.46 20.50 -23.15
C ILE A 27 27.31 20.58 -21.62
N SER A 28 27.89 21.60 -20.97
CA SER A 28 27.74 21.85 -19.54
C SER A 28 26.28 22.16 -19.18
N LYS A 29 25.59 22.99 -19.97
CA LYS A 29 24.15 23.26 -19.84
C LYS A 29 23.29 22.02 -20.11
N HIS A 30 23.73 21.12 -20.98
CA HIS A 30 23.06 19.83 -21.21
C HIS A 30 23.33 18.80 -20.09
N LEU A 31 24.45 18.92 -19.37
CA LEU A 31 24.78 18.16 -18.15
C LEU A 31 24.15 18.76 -16.87
N ALA A 32 23.78 20.03 -16.91
CA ALA A 32 23.00 20.74 -15.89
C ALA A 32 21.48 20.68 -16.16
N ALA A 33 21.05 20.11 -17.28
CA ALA A 33 19.66 19.91 -17.61
C ALA A 33 19.02 18.81 -16.73
N GLU A 34 17.71 18.89 -16.54
CA GLU A 34 16.91 17.84 -15.92
C GLU A 34 17.07 16.50 -16.64
N ARG A 35 17.58 15.49 -15.92
CA ARG A 35 17.70 14.13 -16.42
C ARG A 35 16.39 13.40 -16.21
N LEU A 36 15.76 12.91 -17.29
CA LEU A 36 14.62 11.99 -17.17
C LEU A 36 15.06 10.70 -16.46
N VAL A 37 14.33 10.32 -15.41
CA VAL A 37 14.55 9.09 -14.63
C VAL A 37 13.52 8.04 -15.01
N LEU A 38 12.24 8.39 -14.98
CA LEU A 38 11.12 7.50 -15.35
C LEU A 38 9.88 8.31 -15.78
N VAL A 39 8.88 7.61 -16.30
CA VAL A 39 7.54 8.16 -16.59
C VAL A 39 6.52 7.36 -15.80
N LEU A 40 5.60 8.05 -15.13
CA LEU A 40 4.54 7.47 -14.31
C LEU A 40 3.38 6.92 -15.17
N PRO A 41 2.50 6.06 -14.64
CA PRO A 41 1.42 5.43 -15.43
C PRO A 41 0.38 6.41 -16.00
N ASP A 42 0.27 7.62 -15.44
CA ASP A 42 -0.55 8.73 -15.91
C ASP A 42 0.14 9.61 -16.97
N GLY A 43 1.42 9.34 -17.26
CA GLY A 43 2.26 10.12 -18.16
C GLY A 43 3.17 11.14 -17.47
N GLY A 44 3.05 11.33 -16.15
CA GLY A 44 3.85 12.30 -15.39
C GLY A 44 5.35 12.01 -15.44
N ARG A 45 6.16 13.02 -15.74
CA ARG A 45 7.60 12.84 -16.04
C ARG A 45 8.44 13.08 -14.79
N VAL A 46 9.09 12.04 -14.29
CA VAL A 46 9.99 12.15 -13.14
C VAL A 46 11.41 12.44 -13.63
N THR A 47 11.91 13.62 -13.27
CA THR A 47 13.26 14.07 -13.61
C THR A 47 14.12 14.27 -12.36
N THR A 48 15.44 14.34 -12.54
CA THR A 48 16.35 14.84 -11.51
C THR A 48 17.21 15.99 -12.04
N ALA A 49 17.24 17.07 -11.25
CA ALA A 49 18.22 18.14 -11.39
C ALA A 49 19.38 17.87 -10.42
N LYS A 50 20.63 18.07 -10.87
CA LYS A 50 21.77 18.08 -9.96
C LYS A 50 21.69 19.30 -9.04
N GLY A 51 21.80 19.07 -7.73
CA GLY A 51 22.16 20.15 -6.81
C GLY A 51 23.59 20.60 -7.10
N GLY A 52 23.88 21.89 -6.91
CA GLY A 52 25.22 22.43 -7.15
C GLY A 52 26.27 21.65 -6.36
N GLU A 53 27.35 21.23 -7.03
CA GLU A 53 28.43 20.47 -6.39
C GLU A 53 29.05 21.32 -5.28
N SER A 54 28.97 20.84 -4.03
CA SER A 54 29.53 21.53 -2.87
C SER A 54 31.03 21.70 -3.09
N ASN A 55 31.50 22.94 -3.22
CA ASN A 55 32.91 23.27 -3.49
C ASN A 55 33.82 23.07 -2.27
N THR A 56 33.51 22.08 -1.45
CA THR A 56 34.28 21.58 -0.31
C THR A 56 34.80 20.20 -0.67
N THR A 57 35.99 19.83 -0.19
CA THR A 57 36.67 18.56 -0.52
C THR A 57 36.04 17.30 0.11
N LYS A 58 34.75 17.35 0.43
CA LYS A 58 33.94 16.28 1.03
C LYS A 58 32.72 15.99 0.15
N GLY A 59 32.97 15.38 -1.00
CA GLY A 59 31.98 15.21 -2.08
C GLY A 59 30.86 14.22 -1.77
N GLY A 60 29.77 14.70 -1.19
CA GLY A 60 28.45 14.07 -1.24
C GLY A 60 27.69 14.52 -2.49
N GLU A 61 27.05 13.58 -3.19
CA GLU A 61 26.18 13.88 -4.34
C GLU A 61 24.85 14.45 -3.84
N ARG A 62 24.32 15.48 -4.48
CA ARG A 62 23.00 16.06 -4.16
C ARG A 62 22.15 16.23 -5.41
N GLY A 63 20.86 16.04 -5.28
CA GLY A 63 19.91 16.27 -6.36
C GLY A 63 18.51 16.56 -5.87
N THR A 64 17.74 17.18 -6.75
CA THR A 64 16.30 17.42 -6.57
C THR A 64 15.55 16.50 -7.51
N ILE A 65 14.52 15.82 -7.00
CA ILE A 65 13.61 14.96 -7.75
C ILE A 65 12.37 15.80 -8.06
N LEU A 66 11.97 15.84 -9.33
CA LEU A 66 10.86 16.65 -9.81
C LEU A 66 9.83 15.76 -10.54
N VAL A 67 8.56 16.16 -10.48
CA VAL A 67 7.46 15.63 -11.30
C VAL A 67 6.98 16.76 -12.20
N ASP A 68 7.14 16.61 -13.51
CA ASP A 68 6.76 17.61 -14.52
C ASP A 68 7.30 19.03 -14.23
N GLY A 69 8.53 19.10 -13.71
CA GLY A 69 9.22 20.34 -13.33
C GLY A 69 8.91 20.86 -11.92
N VAL A 70 7.98 20.24 -11.18
CA VAL A 70 7.70 20.56 -9.78
C VAL A 70 8.57 19.72 -8.86
N ALA A 71 9.45 20.36 -8.08
CA ALA A 71 10.29 19.66 -7.10
C ALA A 71 9.42 19.02 -5.99
N VAL A 72 9.59 17.71 -5.77
CA VAL A 72 8.87 16.93 -4.75
C VAL A 72 9.77 16.46 -3.60
N ALA A 73 11.06 16.21 -3.88
CA ALA A 73 12.04 15.82 -2.87
C ALA A 73 13.46 16.30 -3.20
N GLU A 74 14.28 16.49 -2.17
CA GLU A 74 15.73 16.58 -2.28
C GLU A 74 16.38 15.33 -1.68
N TYR A 75 17.50 14.90 -2.27
CA TYR A 75 18.31 13.80 -1.76
C TYR A 75 19.79 14.19 -1.65
N ALA A 76 20.46 13.66 -0.62
CA ALA A 76 21.90 13.77 -0.44
C ALA A 76 22.54 12.40 -0.17
N VAL A 77 23.59 12.06 -0.92
CA VAL A 77 24.31 10.79 -0.83
C VAL A 77 25.57 10.98 0.02
N ASP A 78 25.55 10.40 1.21
CA ASP A 78 26.71 10.35 2.10
C ASP A 78 27.61 9.16 1.73
N ARG A 79 28.76 9.48 1.14
CA ARG A 79 29.76 8.49 0.69
C ARG A 79 30.74 8.09 1.79
N GLU A 80 30.76 8.78 2.93
CA GLU A 80 31.58 8.39 4.10
C GLU A 80 30.84 7.28 4.90
N ARG A 81 29.53 7.42 5.10
CA ARG A 81 28.68 6.46 5.83
C ARG A 81 28.07 5.40 4.90
N THR A 82 28.79 4.29 4.70
CA THR A 82 28.32 3.14 3.90
C THR A 82 27.80 1.98 4.77
N PHE A 83 26.73 1.33 4.33
CA PHE A 83 26.03 0.27 5.06
C PHE A 83 25.80 -0.96 4.17
N ALA A 84 25.79 -2.13 4.79
CA ALA A 84 25.39 -3.39 4.17
C ALA A 84 24.34 -4.06 5.07
N LEU A 85 23.33 -4.70 4.48
CA LEU A 85 22.52 -5.66 5.22
C LEU A 85 23.27 -6.98 5.26
N ASP A 86 23.91 -7.24 6.39
CA ASP A 86 24.58 -8.51 6.66
C ASP A 86 23.55 -9.59 7.03
N ILE A 87 23.60 -10.72 6.34
CA ILE A 87 22.84 -11.93 6.67
C ILE A 87 23.88 -12.99 6.99
N THR A 88 24.40 -12.93 8.22
CA THR A 88 25.45 -13.86 8.67
C THR A 88 24.98 -15.30 8.60
N ALA A 89 25.80 -16.16 8.01
CA ALA A 89 25.67 -17.60 8.15
C ALA A 89 26.19 -18.03 9.53
N VAL A 90 25.41 -17.72 10.58
CA VAL A 90 25.71 -18.01 11.99
C VAL A 90 26.01 -19.50 12.18
N GLY A 91 27.07 -19.81 12.92
CA GLY A 91 27.54 -21.18 13.15
C GLY A 91 28.33 -21.79 11.98
N THR A 92 28.65 -21.01 10.93
CA THR A 92 29.46 -21.47 9.80
C THR A 92 30.83 -20.78 9.75
N PRO A 93 31.82 -21.32 9.01
CA PRO A 93 33.11 -20.65 8.81
C PRO A 93 33.03 -19.26 8.16
N PHE A 94 31.87 -18.85 7.62
CA PHE A 94 31.62 -17.56 6.98
C PHE A 94 30.99 -16.52 7.91
N GLU A 95 30.64 -16.88 9.14
CA GLU A 95 30.14 -15.94 10.15
C GLU A 95 31.11 -14.76 10.32
N GLY A 96 30.58 -13.53 10.31
CA GLY A 96 31.36 -12.29 10.38
C GLY A 96 32.23 -11.96 9.16
N ARG A 97 32.30 -12.79 8.11
CA ARG A 97 33.14 -12.54 6.92
C ARG A 97 32.51 -11.57 5.91
N THR A 98 32.06 -10.42 6.38
CA THR A 98 31.22 -9.46 5.64
C THR A 98 31.90 -8.72 4.49
N THR A 99 33.20 -8.92 4.27
CA THR A 99 34.01 -8.20 3.26
C THR A 99 33.56 -8.42 1.81
N HIS A 100 32.77 -9.46 1.55
CA HIS A 100 32.20 -9.76 0.24
C HIS A 100 30.76 -9.23 0.07
N VAL A 101 30.14 -8.70 1.13
CA VAL A 101 28.76 -8.17 1.09
C VAL A 101 28.79 -6.74 0.56
N PRO A 102 28.02 -6.41 -0.49
CA PRO A 102 27.98 -5.04 -1.04
C PRO A 102 27.61 -3.99 0.01
N ARG A 103 28.39 -2.93 0.09
CA ARG A 103 28.09 -1.74 0.91
C ARG A 103 27.57 -0.62 0.01
N TYR A 104 26.49 0.02 0.43
CA TYR A 104 25.85 1.13 -0.27
C TYR A 104 25.94 2.41 0.57
N PRO A 105 26.09 3.61 -0.04
CA PRO A 105 26.11 4.87 0.68
C PRO A 105 24.74 5.19 1.30
N LEU A 106 24.73 5.94 2.39
CA LEU A 106 23.49 6.43 2.99
C LEU A 106 22.88 7.55 2.14
N VAL A 107 21.61 7.40 1.78
CA VAL A 107 20.79 8.47 1.21
C VAL A 107 20.04 9.17 2.35
N VAL A 108 20.16 10.49 2.42
CA VAL A 108 19.32 11.35 3.27
C VAL A 108 18.26 11.97 2.37
N LEU A 109 16.98 11.88 2.78
CA LEU A 109 15.83 12.45 2.07
C LEU A 109 15.31 13.67 2.83
N SER A 110 15.06 14.78 2.11
CA SER A 110 14.58 16.05 2.66
C SER A 110 13.52 16.69 1.75
N VAL A 111 12.72 17.61 2.29
CA VAL A 111 11.81 18.43 1.47
C VAL A 111 12.59 19.41 0.57
N PRO A 112 12.03 19.83 -0.58
CA PRO A 112 12.66 20.83 -1.45
C PRO A 112 12.81 22.21 -0.77
N SER A 113 13.99 22.81 -0.90
CA SER A 113 14.38 24.08 -0.29
C SER A 113 13.49 25.27 -0.69
N ALA A 114 12.78 25.18 -1.83
CA ALA A 114 11.85 26.21 -2.28
C ALA A 114 10.50 26.20 -1.52
N ALA A 115 10.06 25.04 -1.00
CA ALA A 115 8.76 24.89 -0.37
C ALA A 115 8.60 25.76 0.91
N SER A 116 9.70 26.00 1.62
CA SER A 116 9.73 26.71 2.90
C SER A 116 9.65 28.25 2.80
N SER A 117 9.33 28.81 1.64
CA SER A 117 9.35 30.27 1.38
C SER A 117 8.00 30.90 1.02
N LEU A 118 6.96 30.10 0.81
CA LEU A 118 5.63 30.56 0.39
C LEU A 118 4.80 31.13 1.56
N SER A 119 5.06 32.39 1.89
CA SER A 119 4.06 33.23 2.58
C SER A 119 2.80 33.37 1.70
N PRO A 120 1.59 33.37 2.28
CA PRO A 120 0.37 33.54 1.48
C PRO A 120 0.34 34.92 0.81
N PRO A 121 -0.15 35.03 -0.43
CA PRO A 121 -0.28 36.33 -1.10
C PRO A 121 -1.29 37.22 -0.36
N PRO A 122 -1.08 38.55 -0.34
CA PRO A 122 -2.01 39.47 0.32
C PRO A 122 -3.38 39.42 -0.38
N SER A 123 -4.44 39.19 0.39
CA SER A 123 -5.80 39.14 -0.13
C SER A 123 -6.23 40.52 -0.63
N SER A 124 -6.62 40.59 -1.90
CA SER A 124 -7.18 41.78 -2.54
C SER A 124 -8.61 42.05 -2.05
N ALA A 125 -8.72 42.58 -0.82
CA ALA A 125 -9.99 42.96 -0.22
C ALA A 125 -10.69 44.03 -1.07
N ALA A 126 -11.87 43.70 -1.60
CA ALA A 126 -12.74 44.65 -2.29
C ALA A 126 -13.31 45.69 -1.30
N SER A 127 -13.64 46.86 -1.83
CA SER A 127 -14.06 48.02 -1.04
C SER A 127 -15.43 47.88 -0.37
N SER A 128 -15.53 48.17 0.93
CA SER A 128 -16.75 48.65 1.57
C SER A 128 -16.45 49.72 2.62
N THR A 129 -17.20 50.81 2.60
CA THR A 129 -17.02 51.99 3.47
C THR A 129 -17.91 51.91 4.70
N THR A 130 -17.40 52.24 5.91
CA THR A 130 -17.78 53.48 6.65
C THR A 130 -17.21 53.56 8.09
N SER A 131 -16.62 54.72 8.40
CA SER A 131 -16.64 55.43 9.70
C SER A 131 -15.89 54.86 10.94
N PRO A 132 -15.50 55.71 11.93
CA PRO A 132 -14.37 55.41 12.82
C PRO A 132 -14.66 55.50 14.34
N SER A 133 -13.80 54.85 15.16
CA SER A 133 -13.59 55.20 16.57
C SER A 133 -12.16 54.91 17.03
N SER A 134 -11.52 55.95 17.54
CA SER A 134 -10.19 56.04 18.18
C SER A 134 -9.89 55.06 19.32
N ALA A 135 -8.60 54.67 19.49
CA ALA A 135 -7.75 55.14 20.60
C ALA A 135 -6.27 54.68 20.56
N ALA A 136 -5.37 55.60 20.95
CA ALA A 136 -4.08 55.44 21.64
C ALA A 136 -3.05 54.34 21.25
N SER A 137 -1.94 54.83 20.71
CA SER A 137 -0.61 54.21 20.58
C SER A 137 -0.01 53.59 21.85
N LEU A 138 0.98 52.70 21.66
CA LEU A 138 2.26 52.77 22.37
C LEU A 138 3.41 52.19 21.50
N THR A 139 4.64 52.65 21.71
CA THR A 139 5.77 52.48 20.77
C THR A 139 6.98 51.80 21.40
N THR A 140 7.59 50.85 20.68
CA THR A 140 8.98 50.40 20.91
C THR A 140 9.69 50.15 19.57
N SER A 141 11.00 50.40 19.55
CA SER A 141 11.87 50.29 18.35
C SER A 141 12.57 48.92 18.25
N PRO A 142 13.15 48.55 17.09
CA PRO A 142 13.38 47.16 16.74
C PRO A 142 14.62 46.51 17.39
N ALA A 143 14.51 45.21 17.66
CA ALA A 143 15.64 44.33 17.89
C ALA A 143 16.16 43.76 16.54
N ALA A 144 17.45 43.42 16.49
CA ALA A 144 18.07 42.87 15.28
C ALA A 144 17.55 41.45 14.95
N PRO A 145 17.48 41.05 13.66
CA PRO A 145 17.01 39.72 13.27
C PRO A 145 18.01 38.63 13.66
N SER A 146 17.61 37.74 14.56
CA SER A 146 18.25 36.45 14.78
C SER A 146 18.13 35.57 13.51
N PRO A 147 19.10 34.68 13.23
CA PRO A 147 19.03 33.80 12.07
C PRO A 147 17.77 32.93 12.12
N THR A 148 16.94 33.03 11.10
CA THR A 148 15.65 32.34 11.04
C THR A 148 15.88 30.86 10.72
N THR A 149 15.83 30.00 11.73
CA THR A 149 15.85 28.55 11.54
C THR A 149 14.58 28.12 10.84
N THR A 150 14.65 27.97 9.51
CA THR A 150 13.58 27.41 8.70
C THR A 150 13.20 26.02 9.22
N SER A 151 11.95 25.86 9.68
CA SER A 151 11.45 24.52 10.00
C SER A 151 11.44 23.67 8.72
N PRO A 152 11.91 22.40 8.74
CA PRO A 152 11.58 21.49 7.67
C PRO A 152 10.06 21.36 7.59
N ALA A 153 9.55 21.21 6.37
CA ALA A 153 8.14 20.92 6.15
C ALA A 153 7.90 19.39 6.16
N ALA A 154 6.64 18.99 6.35
CA ALA A 154 6.20 17.63 6.08
C ALA A 154 6.26 17.31 4.57
N MET A 155 6.81 16.14 4.22
CA MET A 155 6.77 15.59 2.86
C MET A 155 5.53 14.71 2.70
N LYS A 156 4.79 14.80 1.59
CA LYS A 156 3.63 13.93 1.39
C LYS A 156 4.08 12.50 1.12
N LEU A 157 3.19 11.56 1.38
CA LEU A 157 3.46 10.14 1.13
C LEU A 157 3.57 9.80 -0.37
N GLU A 158 2.84 10.52 -1.24
CA GLU A 158 3.01 10.44 -2.70
C GLU A 158 4.42 10.88 -3.16
N ASP A 159 4.96 11.95 -2.56
CA ASP A 159 6.32 12.45 -2.85
C ASP A 159 7.38 11.44 -2.41
N VAL A 160 7.21 10.79 -1.24
CA VAL A 160 8.07 9.68 -0.77
C VAL A 160 8.05 8.52 -1.77
N TRP A 161 6.90 8.17 -2.35
CA TRP A 161 6.80 7.12 -3.37
C TRP A 161 7.54 7.45 -4.64
N VAL A 162 7.37 8.66 -5.17
CA VAL A 162 8.11 9.14 -6.35
C VAL A 162 9.62 9.16 -6.06
N ALA A 163 10.01 9.65 -4.88
CA ALA A 163 11.42 9.70 -4.47
C ALA A 163 12.05 8.30 -4.40
N LEU A 164 11.38 7.34 -3.76
CA LEU A 164 11.87 5.95 -3.71
C LEU A 164 11.91 5.29 -5.09
N TYR A 165 10.94 5.55 -5.97
CA TYR A 165 10.96 5.00 -7.33
C TYR A 165 12.15 5.57 -8.13
N ALA A 166 12.38 6.88 -8.04
CA ALA A 166 13.52 7.53 -8.66
C ALA A 166 14.85 7.01 -8.10
N LEU A 167 14.97 6.84 -6.77
CA LEU A 167 16.16 6.28 -6.12
C LEU A 167 16.45 4.84 -6.58
N PHE A 168 15.46 3.94 -6.60
CA PHE A 168 15.65 2.57 -7.09
C PHE A 168 15.97 2.50 -8.58
N THR A 169 15.51 3.47 -9.38
CA THR A 169 15.79 3.57 -10.82
C THR A 169 17.19 4.12 -11.10
N MET A 170 17.61 5.16 -10.38
CA MET A 170 18.98 5.70 -10.47
C MET A 170 20.00 4.66 -9.97
N TYR A 171 19.78 4.12 -8.78
CA TYR A 171 20.65 3.13 -8.15
C TYR A 171 20.23 1.69 -8.50
N HIS A 172 19.94 1.42 -9.78
CA HIS A 172 19.37 0.16 -10.28
C HIS A 172 20.15 -1.13 -9.95
N ALA A 173 21.43 -1.03 -9.56
CA ALA A 173 22.24 -2.17 -9.09
C ALA A 173 22.12 -2.46 -7.58
N GLN A 174 21.48 -1.60 -6.79
CA GLN A 174 21.34 -1.76 -5.35
C GLN A 174 20.01 -2.45 -5.01
N GLU A 175 20.04 -3.66 -4.45
CA GLU A 175 18.82 -4.31 -3.95
C GLU A 175 18.23 -3.57 -2.73
N GLN A 176 19.07 -2.85 -1.97
CA GLN A 176 18.62 -2.05 -0.84
C GLN A 176 19.29 -0.68 -0.83
N VAL A 177 18.52 0.37 -0.55
CA VAL A 177 19.01 1.72 -0.33
C VAL A 177 18.97 2.00 1.17
N PRO A 178 20.12 2.22 1.84
CA PRO A 178 20.14 2.73 3.21
C PRO A 178 19.62 4.17 3.19
N LEU A 179 18.53 4.41 3.91
CA LEU A 179 17.82 5.69 3.92
C LEU A 179 17.79 6.28 5.34
N SER A 180 17.95 7.60 5.45
CA SER A 180 17.52 8.35 6.63
C SER A 180 16.54 9.45 6.23
N VAL A 181 15.46 9.57 6.98
CA VAL A 181 14.35 10.52 6.75
C VAL A 181 14.24 11.57 7.86
N GLY A 182 15.25 11.67 8.73
CA GLY A 182 15.24 12.59 9.87
C GLY A 182 15.29 14.09 9.55
N ALA A 183 15.41 14.45 8.28
CA ALA A 183 15.28 15.82 7.78
C ALA A 183 13.83 16.19 7.43
N LEU A 184 12.87 15.27 7.60
CA LEU A 184 11.43 15.51 7.42
C LEU A 184 10.77 15.83 8.76
N GLU A 185 9.83 16.78 8.78
CA GLU A 185 9.01 17.08 9.96
C GLU A 185 8.18 15.85 10.39
N ASN A 186 7.54 15.21 9.41
CA ASN A 186 6.68 14.03 9.59
C ASN A 186 7.45 12.69 9.52
N TRP A 187 8.74 12.67 9.85
CA TRP A 187 9.59 11.48 9.72
C TRP A 187 9.02 10.25 10.44
N GLU A 188 8.38 10.41 11.60
CA GLU A 188 7.76 9.30 12.35
C GLU A 188 6.68 8.57 11.53
N ALA A 189 5.82 9.33 10.85
CA ALA A 189 4.76 8.79 10.01
C ALA A 189 5.33 8.09 8.77
N VAL A 190 6.41 8.64 8.19
CA VAL A 190 7.13 8.00 7.07
C VAL A 190 7.82 6.71 7.53
N VAL A 191 8.46 6.70 8.70
CA VAL A 191 9.10 5.50 9.27
C VAL A 191 8.09 4.41 9.63
N GLU A 192 6.97 4.77 10.27
CA GLU A 192 5.88 3.82 10.54
C GLU A 192 5.36 3.22 9.24
N TYR A 193 5.11 4.07 8.25
CA TYR A 193 4.66 3.66 6.93
C TYR A 193 5.64 2.71 6.24
N LEU A 194 6.94 3.00 6.27
CA LEU A 194 7.96 2.16 5.61
C LEU A 194 8.19 0.83 6.33
N LEU A 195 8.21 0.82 7.67
CA LEU A 195 8.54 -0.37 8.47
C LEU A 195 7.39 -1.39 8.49
N ALA A 196 6.18 -0.96 8.83
CA ALA A 196 5.02 -1.83 8.76
C ALA A 196 4.50 -1.97 7.31
N SER A 197 4.88 -1.01 6.45
CA SER A 197 5.01 -1.16 5.01
C SER A 197 5.88 -2.29 4.51
N GLY A 198 6.72 -2.94 5.35
CA GLY A 198 7.73 -3.95 4.98
C GLY A 198 8.80 -3.54 3.96
N LEU A 199 8.62 -2.36 3.37
CA LEU A 199 9.42 -1.69 2.37
C LEU A 199 10.76 -1.28 2.94
N ALA A 200 10.83 -0.98 4.23
CA ALA A 200 12.09 -0.81 4.94
C ALA A 200 12.22 -1.69 6.18
N ARG A 201 13.47 -1.89 6.62
CA ARG A 201 13.84 -2.55 7.88
C ARG A 201 14.73 -1.63 8.71
N THR A 202 14.57 -1.64 10.03
CA THR A 202 15.48 -0.95 10.96
C THR A 202 16.90 -1.48 10.82
N HIS A 203 17.90 -0.60 10.69
CA HIS A 203 19.26 -0.96 11.04
C HIS A 203 19.30 -1.37 12.52
N PRO A 204 19.91 -2.51 12.91
CA PRO A 204 20.11 -2.82 14.33
C PRO A 204 21.03 -1.76 14.95
N SER A 205 20.47 -0.84 15.74
CA SER A 205 21.27 0.08 16.54
C SER A 205 21.91 -0.68 17.70
N LEU A 206 23.10 -0.25 18.16
CA LEU A 206 23.79 -0.84 19.33
C LEU A 206 23.14 -0.40 20.65
N SER A 207 21.83 -0.61 20.75
CA SER A 207 21.01 -0.36 21.92
C SER A 207 21.41 -1.33 23.04
N SER A 208 22.07 -0.79 24.07
CA SER A 208 22.56 -1.43 25.31
C SER A 208 24.02 -1.93 25.36
N ALA A 209 24.97 -1.20 24.77
CA ALA A 209 26.39 -1.28 25.17
C ALA A 209 26.70 -0.57 26.52
N SER A 210 25.70 0.05 27.17
CA SER A 210 25.84 0.78 28.43
C SER A 210 24.82 0.29 29.48
N THR A 211 25.19 -0.78 30.20
CA THR A 211 24.92 -1.05 31.63
C THR A 211 25.63 -2.36 31.97
N ALA A 212 26.96 -2.32 32.06
CA ALA A 212 27.82 -3.48 32.33
C ALA A 212 28.48 -3.40 33.71
N THR A 213 27.74 -2.93 34.72
CA THR A 213 28.20 -2.78 36.11
C THR A 213 27.16 -3.29 37.10
N SER A 214 27.34 -4.56 37.48
CA SER A 214 27.01 -5.14 38.80
C SER A 214 25.69 -4.78 39.49
N SER A 215 24.75 -5.73 39.52
CA SER A 215 24.32 -6.31 40.81
C SER A 215 23.49 -7.60 40.60
N THR A 216 23.59 -8.54 41.55
CA THR A 216 23.00 -9.88 41.46
C THR A 216 21.79 -9.99 42.39
N THR A 217 20.57 -9.91 41.83
CA THR A 217 19.35 -10.39 42.51
C THR A 217 18.36 -10.95 41.49
N SER A 218 17.91 -12.19 41.69
CA SER A 218 16.92 -12.84 40.85
C SER A 218 15.51 -12.62 41.39
N SER A 219 14.70 -11.82 40.70
CA SER A 219 13.25 -11.76 40.90
C SER A 219 12.56 -11.69 39.54
N LEU A 220 11.40 -12.34 39.40
CA LEU A 220 10.61 -12.19 38.18
C LEU A 220 9.97 -10.79 38.17
N PRO A 221 10.00 -10.05 37.05
CA PRO A 221 9.34 -8.75 36.97
C PRO A 221 7.83 -8.92 37.12
N SER A 222 7.25 -8.24 38.10
CA SER A 222 5.81 -8.18 38.31
C SER A 222 5.12 -7.40 37.20
N SER A 223 3.88 -7.79 36.89
CA SER A 223 3.10 -7.28 35.77
C SER A 223 2.84 -5.77 35.88
N THR A 224 3.66 -4.98 35.20
CA THR A 224 3.44 -3.56 34.93
C THR A 224 3.36 -3.35 33.42
N THR A 225 2.38 -2.57 32.99
CA THR A 225 2.13 -2.29 31.57
C THR A 225 3.18 -1.31 31.04
N SER A 226 4.35 -1.84 30.70
CA SER A 226 5.37 -1.17 29.90
C SER A 226 5.64 -1.98 28.62
N SER A 227 6.12 -1.30 27.59
CA SER A 227 6.30 -1.85 26.25
C SER A 227 7.51 -2.79 26.13
N PHE A 228 7.79 -3.21 24.89
CA PHE A 228 9.16 -3.47 24.45
C PHE A 228 10.14 -2.43 25.03
N PRO A 229 11.42 -2.78 25.24
CA PRO A 229 12.42 -1.84 25.74
C PRO A 229 12.35 -0.54 24.93
N PRO A 230 12.28 0.63 25.59
CA PRO A 230 12.09 1.91 24.93
C PRO A 230 13.34 2.28 24.12
N THR A 231 13.43 1.71 22.93
CA THR A 231 14.24 2.22 21.83
C THR A 231 13.68 3.59 21.50
N THR A 232 14.34 4.61 22.05
CA THR A 232 14.13 6.01 21.71
C THR A 232 14.55 6.21 20.26
N LYS A 233 13.66 5.84 19.34
CA LYS A 233 13.85 6.01 17.91
C LYS A 233 14.13 7.48 17.64
N GLN A 234 15.29 7.76 17.08
CA GLN A 234 15.73 9.10 16.75
C GLN A 234 15.53 9.34 15.27
N ALA A 235 15.25 10.59 14.89
CA ALA A 235 15.14 11.00 13.49
C ALA A 235 16.33 10.55 12.62
N ASN A 236 17.53 10.49 13.22
CA ASN A 236 18.78 10.05 12.58
C ASN A 236 18.98 8.52 12.53
N GLU A 237 17.98 7.70 12.83
CA GLU A 237 18.00 6.27 12.53
C GLU A 237 18.13 6.01 11.02
N ILE A 238 18.54 4.78 10.70
CA ILE A 238 18.83 4.33 9.34
C ILE A 238 17.95 3.12 9.02
N TYR A 239 17.30 3.17 7.86
CA TYR A 239 16.33 2.20 7.42
C TYR A 239 16.75 1.64 6.05
N PHE A 240 16.90 0.32 5.96
CA PHE A 240 17.23 -0.35 4.71
C PHE A 240 15.97 -0.53 3.87
N VAL A 241 15.79 0.27 2.82
CA VAL A 241 14.63 0.18 1.92
C VAL A 241 14.90 -0.87 0.85
N SER A 242 14.02 -1.86 0.68
CA SER A 242 14.19 -3.00 -0.22
C SER A 242 13.45 -2.83 -1.55
N ARG A 243 14.16 -3.08 -2.65
CA ARG A 243 13.62 -3.06 -4.01
C ARG A 243 12.59 -4.16 -4.24
N ALA A 244 12.87 -5.40 -3.81
CA ALA A 244 11.92 -6.50 -3.92
C ALA A 244 10.58 -6.23 -3.18
N ALA A 245 10.61 -5.41 -2.13
CA ALA A 245 9.42 -5.00 -1.38
C ALA A 245 8.68 -3.78 -1.98
N PHE A 246 9.25 -3.09 -2.98
CA PHE A 246 8.69 -1.84 -3.54
C PHE A 246 7.24 -2.00 -4.02
N TRP A 247 6.92 -3.10 -4.71
CA TRP A 247 5.57 -3.37 -5.20
C TRP A 247 4.56 -3.78 -4.11
N GLN A 248 5.03 -4.12 -2.90
CA GLN A 248 4.18 -4.66 -1.83
C GLN A 248 3.51 -3.56 -0.97
N ALA A 249 4.07 -2.35 -0.97
CA ALA A 249 3.52 -1.20 -0.26
C ALA A 249 2.85 -0.15 -1.18
N ALA A 250 3.03 -0.24 -2.50
CA ALA A 250 2.48 0.73 -3.45
C ALA A 250 0.94 0.83 -3.30
N GLY A 251 0.45 2.04 -3.02
CA GLY A 251 -0.98 2.31 -2.82
C GLY A 251 -1.51 2.22 -1.38
N THR A 252 -0.70 1.88 -0.37
CA THR A 252 -1.17 1.82 1.03
C THR A 252 -1.34 3.19 1.71
N ALA A 253 -1.11 4.30 0.99
CA ALA A 253 -1.40 5.66 1.45
C ALA A 253 -2.92 5.95 1.50
N GLY A 254 -3.44 6.42 2.64
CA GLY A 254 -4.83 6.88 2.81
C GLY A 254 -5.91 5.78 2.81
N PHE A 255 -5.86 4.85 1.87
CA PHE A 255 -6.89 3.81 1.66
C PHE A 255 -6.73 2.59 2.56
N HIS A 256 -5.53 2.38 3.11
CA HIS A 256 -5.21 1.24 3.98
C HIS A 256 -4.90 1.70 5.41
N PRO A 257 -5.90 1.92 6.29
CA PRO A 257 -5.70 2.10 7.74
C PRO A 257 -5.19 0.84 8.46
N ARG A 258 -4.66 -0.13 7.71
CA ARG A 258 -3.96 -1.31 8.21
C ARG A 258 -2.78 -1.65 7.31
N LEU A 259 -1.64 -1.81 7.95
CA LEU A 259 -0.39 -2.26 7.37
C LEU A 259 -0.43 -3.80 7.26
N ASN A 260 -1.41 -4.29 6.48
CA ASN A 260 -2.06 -5.61 6.61
C ASN A 260 -1.20 -6.86 6.35
N TRP A 261 0.08 -6.69 6.01
CA TRP A 261 0.99 -7.77 5.62
C TRP A 261 2.25 -7.89 6.50
N LEU A 262 2.43 -6.98 7.47
CA LEU A 262 3.29 -7.19 8.64
C LEU A 262 2.49 -6.98 9.93
N LEU A 263 3.06 -7.42 11.05
CA LEU A 263 2.39 -7.44 12.36
C LEU A 263 1.85 -6.06 12.73
N GLN A 264 0.54 -5.98 13.03
CA GLN A 264 -0.09 -4.76 13.51
C GLN A 264 0.57 -4.26 14.82
N LYS A 265 0.37 -2.98 15.16
CA LYS A 265 0.78 -2.34 16.44
C LYS A 265 0.32 -3.05 17.73
N SER A 266 -0.53 -4.07 17.64
CA SER A 266 -0.73 -5.03 18.74
C SER A 266 0.61 -5.65 19.13
N VAL A 267 0.94 -5.65 20.43
CA VAL A 267 2.08 -6.39 20.99
C VAL A 267 2.11 -7.79 20.36
N PRO A 268 3.19 -8.18 19.64
CA PRO A 268 3.32 -9.53 19.10
C PRO A 268 3.04 -10.54 20.22
N PRO A 269 2.13 -11.50 20.00
CA PRO A 269 1.76 -12.43 21.06
C PRO A 269 3.01 -13.14 21.58
N PRO A 270 3.15 -13.37 22.90
CA PRO A 270 4.35 -13.96 23.50
C PRO A 270 4.64 -15.39 23.01
N PHE A 271 3.69 -16.00 22.28
CA PHE A 271 3.87 -17.21 21.51
C PHE A 271 3.51 -16.96 20.03
N PRO A 272 4.18 -17.61 19.05
CA PRO A 272 3.93 -17.42 17.62
C PRO A 272 2.48 -17.63 17.15
N SER A 273 1.68 -18.33 17.94
CA SER A 273 0.22 -18.41 17.81
C SER A 273 -0.43 -18.62 19.17
N VAL A 274 -1.46 -17.82 19.49
CA VAL A 274 -2.40 -18.12 20.58
C VAL A 274 -3.43 -19.15 20.06
N PRO A 275 -3.77 -20.23 20.79
CA PRO A 275 -4.82 -21.15 20.36
C PRO A 275 -6.22 -20.54 20.57
N SER A 276 -7.11 -20.77 19.61
CA SER A 276 -8.54 -20.45 19.66
C SER A 276 -9.37 -21.66 19.21
N PHE A 277 -10.68 -21.58 19.41
CA PHE A 277 -11.63 -22.65 19.12
C PHE A 277 -12.93 -22.11 18.53
N THR A 278 -13.39 -22.73 17.44
CA THR A 278 -14.69 -22.48 16.83
C THR A 278 -15.58 -23.71 17.01
N ARG A 279 -16.81 -23.50 17.46
CA ARG A 279 -17.82 -24.56 17.64
C ARG A 279 -19.18 -24.04 17.19
N ASN A 280 -19.65 -24.57 16.07
CA ASN A 280 -21.02 -24.40 15.59
C ASN A 280 -21.62 -25.79 15.26
N GLU A 281 -22.79 -25.83 14.62
CA GLU A 281 -23.47 -27.08 14.26
C GLU A 281 -22.67 -27.95 13.27
N LYS A 282 -21.96 -27.31 12.33
CA LYS A 282 -21.24 -27.98 11.24
C LYS A 282 -19.75 -28.21 11.52
N VAL A 283 -19.16 -27.47 12.46
CA VAL A 283 -17.70 -27.40 12.66
C VAL A 283 -17.32 -27.38 14.13
N ILE A 284 -16.32 -28.20 14.49
CA ILE A 284 -15.60 -28.14 15.77
C ILE A 284 -14.10 -28.02 15.48
N ALA A 285 -13.54 -26.81 15.57
CA ALA A 285 -12.17 -26.49 15.19
C ALA A 285 -11.33 -26.06 16.39
N LYS A 286 -10.08 -26.56 16.45
CA LYS A 286 -8.97 -25.87 17.11
C LYS A 286 -8.10 -25.24 16.02
N HIS A 287 -7.78 -23.96 16.20
CA HIS A 287 -7.06 -23.14 15.22
C HIS A 287 -6.24 -22.06 15.94
N PRO A 288 -5.36 -21.31 15.24
CA PRO A 288 -4.80 -20.08 15.75
C PRO A 288 -5.87 -19.00 15.94
N LEU A 289 -5.71 -18.14 16.95
CA LEU A 289 -6.47 -16.90 17.07
C LEU A 289 -6.28 -16.06 15.81
N ARG A 290 -7.40 -15.59 15.24
CA ARG A 290 -7.41 -14.86 13.96
C ARG A 290 -7.14 -13.37 14.18
N ALA A 291 -6.64 -12.69 13.14
CA ALA A 291 -6.55 -11.24 13.15
C ALA A 291 -7.96 -10.63 13.13
N ARG A 292 -8.17 -9.51 13.82
CA ARG A 292 -9.46 -8.78 13.81
C ARG A 292 -9.85 -8.45 12.36
N LYS A 293 -11.13 -8.56 12.00
CA LYS A 293 -11.64 -8.20 10.66
C LYS A 293 -11.34 -6.74 10.29
N PRO A 294 -11.10 -6.40 9.01
CA PRO A 294 -10.92 -5.02 8.55
C PRO A 294 -12.07 -4.09 8.93
N ALA A 295 -11.84 -2.77 8.90
CA ALA A 295 -12.91 -1.81 9.12
C ALA A 295 -13.93 -1.85 7.96
N PRO A 296 -15.23 -1.53 8.18
CA PRO A 296 -16.19 -1.39 7.09
C PRO A 296 -15.68 -0.43 6.00
N GLY A 297 -15.89 -0.78 4.74
CA GLY A 297 -15.46 0.03 3.59
C GLY A 297 -13.94 0.15 3.38
N GLN A 298 -13.10 -0.44 4.23
CA GLN A 298 -11.63 -0.39 4.10
C GLN A 298 -11.16 -1.08 2.81
N VAL A 299 -10.26 -0.45 2.06
CA VAL A 299 -9.56 -1.10 0.94
C VAL A 299 -8.60 -2.18 1.48
N LEU A 300 -8.71 -3.37 0.89
CA LEU A 300 -7.96 -4.58 1.27
C LEU A 300 -6.88 -4.91 0.24
N TYR A 301 -7.16 -4.66 -1.03
CA TYR A 301 -6.27 -4.90 -2.16
C TYR A 301 -6.64 -3.98 -3.32
N ARG A 302 -5.65 -3.48 -4.06
CA ARG A 302 -5.88 -2.64 -5.24
C ARG A 302 -4.74 -2.82 -6.25
N ARG A 303 -5.05 -2.92 -7.55
CA ARG A 303 -4.05 -3.06 -8.62
C ARG A 303 -4.56 -2.54 -9.96
N TRP A 304 -3.64 -2.16 -10.85
CA TRP A 304 -3.93 -2.01 -12.28
C TRP A 304 -3.96 -3.39 -12.95
N CYS A 305 -4.86 -3.55 -13.92
CA CYS A 305 -5.01 -4.75 -14.74
C CYS A 305 -4.85 -4.36 -16.21
N ALA A 306 -3.65 -4.50 -16.76
CA ALA A 306 -3.29 -3.96 -18.07
C ALA A 306 -4.08 -4.62 -19.21
N ALA A 307 -4.43 -5.90 -19.05
CA ALA A 307 -5.25 -6.65 -20.00
C ALA A 307 -6.70 -6.13 -20.17
N VAL A 308 -7.20 -5.27 -19.28
CA VAL A 308 -8.52 -4.63 -19.39
C VAL A 308 -8.47 -3.09 -19.30
N GLY A 309 -7.32 -2.50 -18.96
CA GLY A 309 -7.15 -1.04 -18.85
C GLY A 309 -7.94 -0.43 -17.69
N GLN A 310 -8.04 -1.14 -16.55
CA GLN A 310 -8.81 -0.70 -15.38
C GLN A 310 -8.10 -1.04 -14.06
N MET A 311 -8.44 -0.31 -13.01
CA MET A 311 -8.10 -0.63 -11.62
C MET A 311 -9.08 -1.66 -11.05
N LEU A 312 -8.57 -2.80 -10.59
CA LEU A 312 -9.30 -3.72 -9.73
C LEU A 312 -9.06 -3.35 -8.26
N GLU A 313 -10.10 -3.39 -7.44
CA GLU A 313 -10.04 -3.11 -6.02
C GLU A 313 -10.93 -4.08 -5.24
N LEU A 314 -10.46 -4.56 -4.09
CA LEU A 314 -11.22 -5.35 -3.12
C LEU A 314 -11.35 -4.51 -1.85
N VAL A 315 -12.58 -4.27 -1.41
CA VAL A 315 -12.91 -3.53 -0.18
C VAL A 315 -13.64 -4.42 0.81
N CYS A 316 -13.50 -4.16 2.10
CA CYS A 316 -14.34 -4.73 3.14
C CYS A 316 -15.79 -4.24 2.94
N PHE A 317 -16.77 -5.10 3.18
CA PHE A 317 -18.18 -4.72 3.08
C PHE A 317 -18.51 -3.55 4.02
N ASP A 318 -19.46 -2.69 3.65
CA ASP A 318 -19.91 -1.54 4.47
C ASP A 318 -21.43 -1.58 4.63
N LEU A 319 -21.89 -2.17 5.74
CA LEU A 319 -23.32 -2.36 5.99
C LEU A 319 -24.07 -1.04 6.24
N GLU A 320 -23.40 -0.04 6.82
CA GLU A 320 -24.04 1.22 7.23
C GLU A 320 -23.69 2.42 6.35
N GLY A 321 -22.74 2.28 5.42
CA GLY A 321 -22.32 3.37 4.53
C GLY A 321 -21.41 4.36 5.24
N VAL A 322 -20.52 3.87 6.11
CA VAL A 322 -19.52 4.68 6.81
C VAL A 322 -18.60 5.43 5.83
N MET A 323 -18.38 4.85 4.65
CA MET A 323 -17.59 5.43 3.56
C MET A 323 -18.44 6.06 2.42
N ASP A 324 -19.78 6.03 2.52
CA ASP A 324 -20.66 6.71 1.56
C ASP A 324 -20.65 8.24 1.84
N ALA A 325 -20.67 9.08 0.80
CA ALA A 325 -20.55 10.54 1.01
C ALA A 325 -21.83 11.12 1.63
N PRO A 326 -21.78 12.27 2.33
CA PRO A 326 -22.95 12.83 3.03
C PRO A 326 -24.14 13.08 2.10
N GLY A 327 -25.20 12.28 2.27
CA GLY A 327 -26.42 12.31 1.44
C GLY A 327 -26.47 11.25 0.33
N GLU A 328 -25.42 10.47 0.13
CA GLU A 328 -25.47 9.26 -0.68
C GLU A 328 -26.09 8.10 0.11
N PHE A 329 -27.25 7.64 -0.34
CA PHE A 329 -27.89 6.41 0.10
C PHE A 329 -28.79 5.92 -1.03
N VAL A 330 -29.01 4.61 -1.11
CA VAL A 330 -29.98 4.05 -2.07
C VAL A 330 -31.33 3.95 -1.36
N GLU A 331 -32.34 4.65 -1.90
CA GLU A 331 -33.73 4.43 -1.49
C GLU A 331 -34.31 3.23 -2.25
N VAL A 332 -34.83 2.25 -1.52
CA VAL A 332 -35.51 1.07 -2.07
C VAL A 332 -36.94 1.04 -1.52
N ASP A 333 -37.92 0.73 -2.38
CA ASP A 333 -39.28 0.42 -1.96
C ASP A 333 -39.27 -0.96 -1.28
N GLU A 334 -39.49 -1.00 0.03
CA GLU A 334 -39.79 -2.24 0.76
C GLU A 334 -41.31 -2.39 0.88
N GLU A 335 -41.83 -3.59 0.62
CA GLU A 335 -43.24 -3.92 0.81
C GLU A 335 -43.46 -4.33 2.28
N GLU A 336 -44.40 -3.69 2.97
CA GLU A 336 -44.78 -4.10 4.33
C GLU A 336 -45.47 -5.48 4.31
N GLU A 337 -44.79 -6.50 4.83
CA GLU A 337 -45.43 -7.74 5.28
C GLU A 337 -46.31 -7.43 6.50
N GLY A 338 -47.58 -7.08 6.25
CA GLY A 338 -48.54 -6.80 7.31
C GLY A 338 -48.82 -8.02 8.18
N GLU A 339 -48.69 -7.87 9.51
CA GLU A 339 -49.04 -8.90 10.49
C GLU A 339 -50.54 -9.24 10.44
N GLY A 340 -50.88 -10.22 9.62
CA GLY A 340 -52.15 -10.93 9.65
C GLY A 340 -53.18 -10.55 8.57
N GLY A 341 -53.64 -11.58 7.86
CA GLY A 341 -55.01 -11.65 7.35
C GLY A 341 -55.40 -10.74 6.17
N LYS A 342 -55.12 -11.23 4.94
CA LYS A 342 -55.82 -10.89 3.68
C LYS A 342 -56.52 -9.52 3.60
N GLY A 343 -55.87 -8.57 2.92
CA GLY A 343 -56.59 -7.62 2.05
C GLY A 343 -56.76 -6.19 2.56
N LYS A 344 -55.65 -5.49 2.80
CA LYS A 344 -55.49 -4.07 2.48
C LYS A 344 -54.12 -3.88 1.82
N GLY A 345 -54.00 -2.92 0.91
CA GLY A 345 -52.76 -2.71 0.16
C GLY A 345 -51.63 -2.29 1.08
N GLY A 346 -50.52 -3.03 1.08
CA GLY A 346 -49.35 -2.73 1.90
C GLY A 346 -48.74 -1.37 1.54
N GLY A 347 -48.27 -0.64 2.55
CA GLY A 347 -47.51 0.57 2.32
C GLY A 347 -46.18 0.23 1.65
N LYS A 348 -45.82 0.93 0.57
CA LYS A 348 -44.44 0.96 0.08
C LYS A 348 -43.62 1.85 1.00
N ARG A 349 -42.83 1.25 1.88
CA ARG A 349 -41.94 1.96 2.79
C ARG A 349 -40.60 2.17 2.11
N LYS A 350 -40.21 3.43 1.89
CA LYS A 350 -38.85 3.74 1.44
C LYS A 350 -37.85 3.46 2.55
N VAL A 351 -36.91 2.55 2.29
CA VAL A 351 -35.78 2.25 3.18
C VAL A 351 -34.50 2.79 2.56
N ARG A 352 -33.63 3.39 3.39
CA ARG A 352 -32.31 3.88 2.98
C ARG A 352 -31.25 2.82 3.27
N LEU A 353 -30.45 2.49 2.26
CA LEU A 353 -29.37 1.51 2.34
C LEU A 353 -28.03 2.15 1.98
N SER A 354 -26.94 1.59 2.52
CA SER A 354 -25.59 1.84 2.00
C SER A 354 -25.47 1.33 0.56
N LYS A 355 -24.49 1.83 -0.20
CA LYS A 355 -24.22 1.35 -1.56
C LYS A 355 -23.95 -0.16 -1.59
N HIS A 356 -23.15 -0.68 -0.64
CA HIS A 356 -22.82 -2.09 -0.56
C HIS A 356 -24.04 -2.97 -0.24
N LEU A 357 -24.91 -2.58 0.72
CA LEU A 357 -26.12 -3.35 1.04
C LEU A 357 -27.13 -3.33 -0.11
N ALA A 358 -27.30 -2.20 -0.79
CA ALA A 358 -28.17 -2.09 -1.96
C ALA A 358 -27.69 -2.95 -3.14
N ALA A 359 -26.38 -2.95 -3.41
CA ALA A 359 -25.78 -3.81 -4.44
C ALA A 359 -25.94 -5.30 -4.09
N PHE A 360 -25.63 -5.70 -2.85
CA PHE A 360 -25.82 -7.07 -2.36
C PHE A 360 -27.28 -7.54 -2.51
N HIS A 361 -28.24 -6.70 -2.14
CA HIS A 361 -29.68 -7.01 -2.24
C HIS A 361 -30.16 -7.11 -3.70
N LYS A 362 -29.72 -6.20 -4.57
CA LYS A 362 -29.96 -6.28 -6.02
C LYS A 362 -29.40 -7.59 -6.60
N TRP A 363 -28.17 -7.95 -6.24
CA TRP A 363 -27.49 -9.12 -6.81
C TRP A 363 -28.09 -10.43 -6.34
N HIS A 364 -28.36 -10.61 -5.04
CA HIS A 364 -28.96 -11.85 -4.53
C HIS A 364 -30.40 -12.10 -5.02
N ASN A 365 -31.06 -11.07 -5.54
CA ASN A 365 -32.35 -11.18 -6.23
C ASN A 365 -32.25 -11.22 -7.77
N ASP A 366 -31.06 -11.20 -8.40
CA ASP A 366 -30.88 -11.65 -9.80
C ASP A 366 -31.08 -13.17 -9.83
N PRO A 367 -32.06 -13.73 -10.60
CA PRO A 367 -32.30 -15.17 -10.66
C PRO A 367 -31.06 -16.02 -10.97
N ARG A 368 -30.08 -15.47 -11.70
CA ARG A 368 -28.80 -16.12 -12.00
C ARG A 368 -27.91 -16.29 -10.77
N VAL A 369 -27.94 -15.36 -9.83
CA VAL A 369 -27.18 -15.43 -8.56
C VAL A 369 -27.97 -16.24 -7.54
N ALA A 370 -29.28 -15.97 -7.43
CA ALA A 370 -30.20 -16.72 -6.56
C ALA A 370 -30.14 -18.23 -6.80
N ALA A 371 -30.05 -18.68 -8.06
CA ALA A 371 -29.94 -20.10 -8.41
C ALA A 371 -28.65 -20.78 -7.93
N ALA A 372 -27.58 -20.02 -7.61
CA ALA A 372 -26.29 -20.55 -7.16
C ALA A 372 -26.01 -20.30 -5.67
N TRP A 373 -26.58 -19.24 -5.09
CA TRP A 373 -26.38 -18.84 -3.69
C TRP A 373 -27.57 -19.17 -2.79
N GLY A 374 -28.78 -19.33 -3.33
CA GLY A 374 -30.02 -19.56 -2.56
C GLY A 374 -30.52 -18.36 -1.75
N GLU A 375 -29.73 -17.28 -1.64
CA GLU A 375 -29.98 -16.23 -0.64
C GLU A 375 -30.98 -15.11 -1.02
N ALA A 376 -31.77 -15.28 -2.08
CA ALA A 376 -32.86 -14.36 -2.44
C ALA A 376 -33.80 -14.04 -1.25
N GLY A 377 -34.37 -12.83 -1.22
CA GLY A 377 -35.26 -12.38 -0.14
C GLY A 377 -35.24 -10.87 0.13
N SER A 378 -35.82 -10.49 1.26
CA SER A 378 -36.00 -9.09 1.70
C SER A 378 -34.70 -8.40 2.10
N VAL A 379 -34.74 -7.06 2.16
CA VAL A 379 -33.64 -6.23 2.68
C VAL A 379 -33.29 -6.62 4.12
N ALA A 380 -34.29 -6.86 4.96
CA ALA A 380 -34.10 -7.31 6.34
C ALA A 380 -33.31 -8.63 6.43
N LYS A 381 -33.61 -9.61 5.56
CA LYS A 381 -32.87 -10.88 5.48
C LYS A 381 -31.39 -10.63 5.13
N HIS A 382 -31.13 -9.81 4.11
CA HIS A 382 -29.76 -9.52 3.64
C HIS A 382 -28.94 -8.71 4.64
N ARG A 383 -29.57 -7.77 5.36
CA ARG A 383 -28.94 -7.07 6.49
C ARG A 383 -28.55 -8.05 7.59
N ALA A 384 -29.47 -8.92 8.04
CA ALA A 384 -29.19 -9.93 9.06
C ALA A 384 -28.07 -10.91 8.65
N TYR A 385 -28.01 -11.28 7.35
CA TYR A 385 -26.93 -12.10 6.78
C TYR A 385 -25.56 -11.43 6.92
N ILE A 386 -25.43 -10.17 6.48
CA ILE A 386 -24.16 -9.42 6.59
C ILE A 386 -23.78 -9.15 8.04
N GLU A 387 -24.74 -8.88 8.93
CA GLU A 387 -24.43 -8.77 10.37
C GLU A 387 -23.92 -10.11 10.94
N GLY A 388 -24.41 -11.25 10.44
CA GLY A 388 -23.83 -12.57 10.73
C GLY A 388 -22.38 -12.66 10.26
N GLN A 389 -22.13 -12.31 9.00
CA GLN A 389 -20.78 -12.23 8.41
C GLN A 389 -19.87 -11.19 9.09
N TYR A 390 -20.40 -10.23 9.84
CA TYR A 390 -19.64 -9.36 10.74
C TYR A 390 -19.34 -10.01 12.09
N ARG A 391 -20.31 -10.70 12.72
CA ARG A 391 -20.14 -11.39 14.02
C ARG A 391 -19.20 -12.60 13.98
N ASP A 392 -19.20 -13.35 12.88
CA ASP A 392 -18.52 -14.65 12.80
C ASP A 392 -17.02 -14.54 12.45
N GLU A 393 -16.12 -14.66 13.44
CA GLU A 393 -14.67 -14.42 13.29
C GLU A 393 -13.99 -15.17 12.13
N HIS A 394 -14.56 -16.28 11.64
CA HIS A 394 -13.92 -17.07 10.58
C HIS A 394 -14.02 -16.44 9.18
N SER A 395 -14.91 -15.48 8.94
CA SER A 395 -15.20 -14.92 7.61
C SER A 395 -15.00 -13.40 7.51
N VAL A 396 -14.63 -12.92 6.32
CA VAL A 396 -14.56 -11.49 5.98
C VAL A 396 -15.41 -11.23 4.71
N PRO A 397 -16.55 -10.53 4.83
CA PRO A 397 -17.36 -10.13 3.68
C PRO A 397 -16.71 -8.92 2.98
N CYS A 398 -16.66 -8.98 1.65
CA CYS A 398 -15.94 -8.04 0.80
C CYS A 398 -16.72 -7.72 -0.49
N ILE A 399 -16.37 -6.61 -1.14
CA ILE A 399 -16.88 -6.21 -2.46
C ILE A 399 -15.68 -6.02 -3.40
N PHE A 400 -15.80 -6.49 -4.64
CA PHE A 400 -14.89 -6.14 -5.73
C PHE A 400 -15.42 -4.93 -6.51
N ASN A 401 -14.53 -3.99 -6.86
CA ASN A 401 -14.80 -2.84 -7.72
C ASN A 401 -13.91 -2.84 -8.97
N TRP A 402 -14.42 -2.36 -10.11
CA TRP A 402 -13.64 -1.95 -11.28
C TRP A 402 -13.74 -0.44 -11.46
N ASP A 403 -12.62 0.29 -11.36
CA ASP A 403 -12.57 1.76 -11.37
C ASP A 403 -13.57 2.44 -10.39
N GLY A 404 -13.76 1.83 -9.22
CA GLY A 404 -14.73 2.27 -8.21
C GLY A 404 -16.17 1.78 -8.43
N GLU A 405 -16.48 1.11 -9.55
CA GLU A 405 -17.79 0.52 -9.79
C GLU A 405 -17.89 -0.90 -9.20
N MET A 406 -18.83 -1.09 -8.27
CA MET A 406 -19.15 -2.38 -7.66
C MET A 406 -19.47 -3.47 -8.68
N MET A 407 -18.70 -4.57 -8.63
CA MET A 407 -18.77 -5.69 -9.57
C MET A 407 -19.41 -6.93 -8.97
N GLY A 408 -19.08 -7.26 -7.72
CA GLY A 408 -19.43 -8.53 -7.12
C GLY A 408 -19.10 -8.61 -5.63
N TYR A 409 -19.64 -9.63 -4.98
CA TYR A 409 -19.48 -9.92 -3.56
C TYR A 409 -18.56 -11.13 -3.34
N VAL A 410 -17.77 -11.08 -2.28
CA VAL A 410 -16.73 -12.06 -1.95
C VAL A 410 -16.75 -12.36 -0.46
N GLU A 411 -16.59 -13.62 -0.09
CA GLU A 411 -16.29 -14.03 1.29
C GLU A 411 -14.89 -14.66 1.33
N VAL A 412 -14.01 -14.16 2.21
CA VAL A 412 -12.66 -14.69 2.39
C VAL A 412 -12.49 -15.29 3.78
N ASN A 413 -12.78 -16.58 3.91
CA ASN A 413 -12.86 -17.27 5.19
C ASN A 413 -11.56 -17.99 5.60
N TRP A 414 -11.54 -18.56 6.81
CA TRP A 414 -10.51 -19.48 7.30
C TRP A 414 -10.99 -20.93 7.18
N THR A 415 -10.41 -21.71 6.25
CA THR A 415 -10.95 -23.04 5.90
C THR A 415 -10.93 -24.03 7.06
N ARG A 416 -10.03 -23.85 8.04
CA ARG A 416 -9.95 -24.69 9.25
C ARG A 416 -11.21 -24.60 10.13
N GLU A 417 -11.95 -23.50 10.01
CA GLU A 417 -13.20 -23.16 10.70
C GLU A 417 -14.46 -23.33 9.81
N ASP A 418 -14.33 -23.67 8.52
CA ASP A 418 -15.46 -23.92 7.62
C ASP A 418 -15.76 -25.42 7.42
N HIS A 419 -17.02 -25.73 7.10
CA HIS A 419 -17.52 -27.09 6.89
C HIS A 419 -16.91 -27.85 5.71
N VAL A 420 -16.35 -27.16 4.69
CA VAL A 420 -15.63 -27.81 3.58
C VAL A 420 -14.44 -28.66 4.04
N ARG A 421 -13.89 -28.38 5.24
CA ARG A 421 -12.74 -29.07 5.81
C ARG A 421 -12.90 -30.58 5.93
N GLU A 422 -14.13 -31.06 6.18
CA GLU A 422 -14.42 -32.49 6.41
C GLU A 422 -14.39 -33.30 5.10
N HIS A 423 -14.26 -32.62 3.96
CA HIS A 423 -14.20 -33.20 2.61
C HIS A 423 -12.80 -33.12 1.99
N PHE A 424 -11.77 -32.74 2.76
CA PHE A 424 -10.37 -32.88 2.35
C PHE A 424 -9.93 -34.35 2.38
N PRO A 425 -9.16 -34.82 1.39
CA PRO A 425 -8.47 -36.11 1.48
C PRO A 425 -7.59 -36.23 2.73
N GLU A 426 -7.54 -37.42 3.32
CA GLU A 426 -6.86 -37.70 4.60
C GLU A 426 -5.34 -37.45 4.54
N ASP A 427 -4.73 -37.77 3.40
CA ASP A 427 -3.31 -37.54 3.08
C ASP A 427 -2.96 -36.05 2.90
N LEU A 428 -3.97 -35.20 2.61
CA LEU A 428 -3.79 -33.81 2.21
C LEU A 428 -4.15 -32.81 3.32
N GLY A 429 -5.22 -33.07 4.07
CA GLY A 429 -5.72 -32.33 5.24
C GLY A 429 -5.99 -30.82 5.05
N VAL A 430 -6.71 -30.18 5.98
CA VAL A 430 -6.85 -28.70 5.99
C VAL A 430 -5.77 -28.03 6.85
N GLY A 431 -5.11 -27.00 6.32
CA GLY A 431 -4.03 -26.28 6.99
C GLY A 431 -4.52 -25.27 8.03
N MET A 432 -3.68 -24.92 8.99
CA MET A 432 -4.03 -23.97 10.06
C MET A 432 -4.25 -22.52 9.59
N TRP A 433 -3.75 -22.18 8.39
CA TRP A 433 -3.82 -20.84 7.80
C TRP A 433 -4.39 -20.85 6.37
N ASP A 434 -4.99 -21.97 5.94
CA ASP A 434 -5.64 -22.04 4.62
C ASP A 434 -6.91 -21.18 4.60
N ARG A 435 -7.20 -20.57 3.44
CA ARG A 435 -8.28 -19.58 3.28
C ARG A 435 -9.27 -20.02 2.20
N GLY A 436 -10.56 -20.01 2.52
CA GLY A 436 -11.62 -20.30 1.56
C GLY A 436 -12.11 -19.05 0.84
N ILE A 437 -12.61 -19.22 -0.38
CA ILE A 437 -13.24 -18.16 -1.17
C ILE A 437 -14.62 -18.58 -1.69
N HIS A 438 -15.60 -17.70 -1.48
CA HIS A 438 -16.89 -17.75 -2.17
C HIS A 438 -17.07 -16.42 -2.91
N VAL A 439 -17.47 -16.45 -4.18
CA VAL A 439 -17.51 -15.26 -5.05
C VAL A 439 -18.76 -15.27 -5.94
N LEU A 440 -19.40 -14.12 -6.09
CA LEU A 440 -20.39 -13.87 -7.13
C LEU A 440 -20.01 -12.61 -7.93
N VAL A 441 -20.19 -12.67 -9.25
CA VAL A 441 -20.19 -11.47 -10.11
C VAL A 441 -21.63 -10.98 -10.20
N GLY A 442 -21.91 -9.83 -9.62
CA GLY A 442 -23.24 -9.23 -9.55
C GLY A 442 -23.63 -8.55 -10.85
N GLU A 443 -22.84 -7.58 -11.30
CA GLU A 443 -23.15 -6.82 -12.52
C GLU A 443 -22.78 -7.59 -13.79
N ARG A 444 -23.77 -7.74 -14.69
CA ARG A 444 -23.64 -8.57 -15.91
C ARG A 444 -22.55 -8.08 -16.87
N ARG A 445 -22.20 -6.77 -16.84
CA ARG A 445 -21.14 -6.18 -17.68
C ARG A 445 -19.71 -6.60 -17.30
N PHE A 446 -19.52 -7.21 -16.12
CA PHE A 446 -18.21 -7.69 -15.67
C PHE A 446 -18.06 -9.22 -15.76
N LEU A 447 -19.05 -9.92 -16.31
CA LEU A 447 -18.93 -11.32 -16.71
C LEU A 447 -17.99 -11.47 -17.91
N GLY A 448 -17.24 -12.56 -17.96
CA GLY A 448 -16.37 -12.92 -19.09
C GLY A 448 -15.01 -13.45 -18.63
N ALA A 449 -14.50 -14.47 -19.34
CA ALA A 449 -13.34 -15.26 -18.91
C ALA A 449 -12.13 -14.41 -18.51
N VAL A 450 -11.76 -13.40 -19.31
CA VAL A 450 -10.61 -12.51 -19.05
C VAL A 450 -10.76 -11.78 -17.70
N ARG A 451 -11.90 -11.12 -17.45
CA ARG A 451 -12.15 -10.44 -16.16
C ARG A 451 -12.15 -11.43 -15.00
N SER A 452 -12.71 -12.62 -15.22
CA SER A 452 -12.79 -13.67 -14.22
C SER A 452 -11.42 -14.21 -13.82
N GLU A 453 -10.54 -14.53 -14.78
CA GLU A 453 -9.16 -14.99 -14.53
C GLU A 453 -8.37 -13.92 -13.77
N ILE A 454 -8.53 -12.65 -14.18
CA ILE A 454 -7.87 -11.51 -13.54
C ILE A 454 -8.34 -11.34 -12.09
N TRP A 455 -9.65 -11.32 -11.79
CA TRP A 455 -10.10 -11.17 -10.39
C TRP A 455 -9.78 -12.40 -9.54
N MET A 456 -9.83 -13.63 -10.10
CA MET A 456 -9.52 -14.86 -9.37
C MET A 456 -8.06 -14.91 -8.94
N ARG A 457 -7.11 -14.68 -9.86
CA ARG A 457 -5.68 -14.60 -9.48
C ARG A 457 -5.39 -13.42 -8.56
N SER A 458 -6.10 -12.30 -8.70
CA SER A 458 -5.96 -11.14 -7.82
C SER A 458 -6.44 -11.43 -6.39
N LEU A 459 -7.54 -12.19 -6.23
CA LEU A 459 -8.03 -12.64 -4.93
C LEU A 459 -7.02 -13.58 -4.26
N CYS A 460 -6.46 -14.53 -5.02
CA CYS A 460 -5.38 -15.39 -4.53
C CYS A 460 -4.14 -14.58 -4.11
N HIS A 461 -3.75 -13.57 -4.90
CA HIS A 461 -2.62 -12.71 -4.57
C HIS A 461 -2.85 -11.94 -3.26
N TYR A 462 -4.02 -11.30 -3.12
CA TYR A 462 -4.43 -10.64 -1.87
C TYR A 462 -4.31 -11.60 -0.67
N ILE A 463 -4.86 -12.80 -0.79
CA ILE A 463 -4.85 -13.80 0.27
C ILE A 463 -3.42 -14.20 0.68
N PHE A 464 -2.56 -14.46 -0.30
CA PHE A 464 -1.16 -14.84 -0.02
C PHE A 464 -0.30 -13.68 0.53
N LEU A 465 -0.67 -12.42 0.25
CA LEU A 465 -0.04 -11.25 0.87
C LEU A 465 -0.63 -10.94 2.27
N ASN A 466 -1.92 -11.24 2.49
CA ASN A 466 -2.61 -10.94 3.75
C ASN A 466 -2.13 -11.81 4.92
N ASP A 467 -1.71 -13.05 4.67
CA ASP A 467 -0.95 -13.83 5.65
C ASP A 467 0.15 -14.66 4.95
N PRO A 468 1.45 -14.44 5.24
CA PRO A 468 2.53 -15.22 4.64
C PRO A 468 2.50 -16.70 5.05
N ARG A 469 1.75 -17.07 6.10
CA ARG A 469 1.56 -18.45 6.56
C ARG A 469 0.45 -19.19 5.78
N THR A 470 -0.38 -18.48 5.01
CA THR A 470 -1.38 -19.11 4.14
C THR A 470 -0.67 -19.84 3.00
N ASN A 471 -0.81 -21.17 3.00
CA ASN A 471 -0.19 -22.08 2.03
C ASN A 471 -1.14 -22.51 0.92
N ARG A 472 -2.47 -22.54 1.16
CA ARG A 472 -3.47 -22.83 0.13
C ARG A 472 -4.65 -21.84 0.16
N VAL A 473 -5.11 -21.44 -1.02
CA VAL A 473 -6.48 -20.92 -1.24
C VAL A 473 -7.37 -22.11 -1.58
N VAL A 474 -8.61 -22.08 -1.10
CA VAL A 474 -9.58 -23.18 -1.17
C VAL A 474 -10.88 -22.67 -1.77
N GLY A 475 -11.52 -23.48 -2.61
CA GLY A 475 -12.88 -23.25 -3.09
C GLY A 475 -13.67 -24.54 -3.20
N GLU A 476 -14.99 -24.42 -3.31
CA GLU A 476 -15.90 -25.56 -3.44
C GLU A 476 -16.99 -25.31 -4.52
N PRO A 477 -16.61 -24.94 -5.77
CA PRO A 477 -17.57 -24.74 -6.84
C PRO A 477 -18.47 -25.95 -7.09
N ASP A 478 -19.74 -25.67 -7.43
CA ASP A 478 -20.68 -26.65 -7.95
C ASP A 478 -20.06 -27.41 -9.14
N HIS A 479 -20.05 -28.73 -9.04
CA HIS A 479 -19.55 -29.65 -10.05
C HIS A 479 -20.35 -29.58 -11.37
N GLY A 480 -21.63 -29.17 -11.30
CA GLY A 480 -22.49 -28.94 -12.46
C GLY A 480 -22.19 -27.66 -13.25
N ASN A 481 -21.27 -26.80 -12.77
CA ASN A 481 -20.99 -25.50 -13.37
C ASN A 481 -19.65 -25.49 -14.15
N PRO A 482 -19.64 -25.77 -15.47
CA PRO A 482 -18.40 -25.84 -16.25
C PRO A 482 -17.69 -24.48 -16.38
N ALA A 483 -18.39 -23.36 -16.22
CA ALA A 483 -17.79 -22.03 -16.35
C ALA A 483 -16.86 -21.70 -15.16
N ILE A 484 -17.29 -22.00 -13.93
CA ILE A 484 -16.43 -21.83 -12.74
C ILE A 484 -15.34 -22.91 -12.67
N LEU A 485 -15.63 -24.16 -13.08
CA LEU A 485 -14.62 -25.22 -13.11
C LEU A 485 -13.52 -24.93 -14.13
N ARG A 486 -13.85 -24.34 -15.28
CA ARG A 486 -12.86 -23.83 -16.23
C ARG A 486 -12.09 -22.65 -15.66
N LEU A 487 -12.76 -21.67 -15.04
CA LEU A 487 -12.07 -20.53 -14.41
C LEU A 487 -11.03 -21.00 -13.38
N VAL A 488 -11.35 -22.03 -12.61
CA VAL A 488 -10.45 -22.67 -11.64
C VAL A 488 -9.18 -23.20 -12.33
N ASP A 489 -9.30 -23.89 -13.47
CA ASP A 489 -8.14 -24.41 -14.21
C ASP A 489 -7.34 -23.28 -14.86
N ASP A 490 -8.02 -22.40 -15.59
CA ASP A 490 -7.42 -21.22 -16.24
C ASP A 490 -6.69 -20.34 -15.20
N SER A 491 -7.19 -20.25 -13.97
CA SER A 491 -6.56 -19.46 -12.88
C SER A 491 -5.38 -20.15 -12.18
N GLY A 492 -5.16 -21.45 -12.38
CA GLY A 492 -4.01 -22.19 -11.81
C GLY A 492 -4.29 -23.08 -10.60
N PHE A 493 -5.56 -23.35 -10.24
CA PHE A 493 -5.90 -24.30 -9.17
C PHE A 493 -5.60 -25.76 -9.57
N TYR A 494 -5.94 -26.72 -8.69
CA TYR A 494 -6.13 -28.14 -9.01
C TYR A 494 -7.33 -28.70 -8.23
N LYS A 495 -7.87 -29.85 -8.68
CA LYS A 495 -9.11 -30.43 -8.14
C LYS A 495 -8.84 -31.77 -7.43
N PRO A 496 -8.50 -31.79 -6.12
CA PRO A 496 -8.18 -33.05 -5.40
C PRO A 496 -9.38 -33.98 -5.14
N ASN A 497 -10.61 -33.46 -5.05
CA ASN A 497 -11.77 -34.25 -4.65
C ASN A 497 -13.08 -33.74 -5.29
N THR A 498 -14.10 -34.60 -5.38
CA THR A 498 -15.50 -34.23 -5.69
C THR A 498 -16.40 -34.97 -4.72
N PHE A 499 -17.27 -34.23 -4.05
CA PHE A 499 -18.04 -34.70 -2.91
C PHE A 499 -19.44 -34.07 -2.89
N ASP A 500 -20.33 -34.60 -2.06
CA ASP A 500 -21.72 -34.15 -2.00
C ASP A 500 -22.00 -33.49 -0.64
N PHE A 501 -22.38 -32.21 -0.67
CA PHE A 501 -23.09 -31.56 0.42
C PHE A 501 -24.59 -31.91 0.33
N PRO A 502 -25.38 -31.77 1.42
CA PRO A 502 -26.82 -32.07 1.41
C PRO A 502 -27.66 -31.29 0.38
N TYR A 503 -27.09 -30.25 -0.22
CA TYR A 503 -27.76 -29.29 -1.10
C TYR A 503 -27.04 -29.06 -2.46
N LYS A 504 -25.83 -29.60 -2.66
CA LYS A 504 -25.09 -29.54 -3.94
C LYS A 504 -23.94 -30.54 -4.02
N ARG A 505 -23.54 -30.92 -5.24
CA ARG A 505 -22.30 -31.65 -5.50
C ARG A 505 -21.16 -30.65 -5.72
N SER A 506 -20.23 -30.56 -4.78
CA SER A 506 -19.10 -29.63 -4.85
C SER A 506 -17.83 -30.33 -5.34
N THR A 507 -17.03 -29.60 -6.12
CA THR A 507 -15.65 -29.99 -6.44
C THR A 507 -14.72 -29.25 -5.49
N LEU A 508 -13.92 -29.95 -4.70
CA LEU A 508 -12.88 -29.29 -3.89
C LEU A 508 -11.81 -28.79 -4.85
N VAL A 509 -11.47 -27.50 -4.76
CA VAL A 509 -10.40 -26.88 -5.57
C VAL A 509 -9.40 -26.18 -4.67
N LEU A 510 -8.11 -26.34 -4.98
CA LEU A 510 -7.00 -25.81 -4.18
C LEU A 510 -6.00 -25.06 -5.05
N HIS A 511 -5.48 -23.94 -4.54
CA HIS A 511 -4.34 -23.24 -5.12
C HIS A 511 -3.19 -23.23 -4.11
N PRO A 512 -2.09 -23.96 -4.35
CA PRO A 512 -0.88 -23.85 -3.54
C PRO A 512 -0.20 -22.49 -3.73
N ARG A 513 0.37 -21.95 -2.65
CA ARG A 513 1.19 -20.72 -2.64
C ARG A 513 2.37 -20.80 -3.60
N GLU A 514 3.09 -21.92 -3.56
CA GLU A 514 4.22 -22.20 -4.45
C GLU A 514 3.79 -22.16 -5.93
N LYS A 515 2.76 -22.95 -6.29
CA LYS A 515 2.18 -22.96 -7.65
C LYS A 515 1.75 -21.56 -8.10
N PHE A 516 1.20 -20.74 -7.19
CA PHE A 516 0.84 -19.36 -7.49
C PHE A 516 2.06 -18.53 -7.89
N PHE A 517 3.05 -18.37 -7.01
CA PHE A 517 4.21 -17.51 -7.29
C PHE A 517 5.19 -18.07 -8.33
N VAL A 518 5.12 -19.37 -8.67
CA VAL A 518 5.96 -20.00 -9.70
C VAL A 518 5.29 -20.04 -11.08
N GLN A 519 3.95 -20.16 -11.17
CA GLN A 519 3.25 -20.45 -12.44
C GLN A 519 2.18 -19.43 -12.84
N CYS A 520 1.71 -18.56 -11.93
CA CYS A 520 0.54 -17.72 -12.19
C CYS A 520 0.91 -16.26 -12.52
N ASN A 521 0.62 -15.86 -13.76
CA ASN A 521 0.85 -14.50 -14.23
C ASN A 521 -0.27 -13.54 -13.82
N LEU A 522 0.11 -12.35 -13.35
CA LEU A 522 -0.80 -11.25 -13.00
C LEU A 522 -0.85 -10.22 -14.13
N TYR A 523 -1.66 -10.51 -15.15
CA TYR A 523 -1.97 -9.62 -16.28
C TYR A 523 -2.93 -8.49 -15.86
#